data_AF-A0A348PQY0-F1
#
_entry.id   AF-A0A348PQY0-F1
#
_cell.length_a   1.000
_cell.length_b   1.000
_cell.length_c   1.000
_cell.angle_alpha   90.00
_cell.angle_beta   90.00
_cell.angle_gamma   90.00
#
_symmetry.space_group_name_H-M   'P 1'
#
loop_
_entity.id
_entity.type
_entity.pdbx_description
1 polymer ?
#
loop_
_entity_poly.entity_id
_entity_poly.type
_entity_poly.pdbx_seq_one_letter_code
_entity_poly.pdbx_strand_id
1 'polypeptide(L)'
;MKRHEALIPLSKEHHEILVMAQLLKVDAPDYPKLPNDILGKIKYAVSVYTSILKPHIDFEEEELFPLISGVSEEIDQLIYMLQDDHTEIENLFQKIQGEANQAWLMDELGKLIEQHVRQEERELFELIQKHADEPLLHKIALSTTAFKH
;
A
#
# COMPACT_ATOMS: atom_id res chain seq x y z
N MET A 1 -4.89 -16.46 10.42
CA MET A 1 -4.49 -17.44 9.39
C MET A 1 -3.03 -17.16 9.00
N LYS A 2 -2.23 -18.15 8.60
CA LYS A 2 -0.87 -17.86 8.08
C LYS A 2 -1.00 -17.28 6.66
N ARG A 3 -0.27 -16.21 6.33
CA ARG A 3 -0.23 -15.63 4.98
C ARG A 3 0.24 -16.70 3.99
N HIS A 4 -0.47 -16.83 2.87
CA HIS A 4 -0.13 -17.73 1.78
C HIS A 4 1.14 -17.24 1.07
N GLU A 5 2.00 -18.15 0.62
CA GLU A 5 3.32 -17.81 0.07
C GLU A 5 3.26 -16.85 -1.12
N ALA A 6 2.21 -16.95 -1.93
CA ALA A 6 1.95 -16.08 -3.08
C ALA A 6 1.79 -14.59 -2.70
N LEU A 7 1.36 -14.30 -1.47
CA LEU A 7 1.05 -12.94 -0.99
C LEU A 7 2.14 -12.38 -0.06
N ILE A 8 3.07 -13.22 0.40
CA ILE A 8 4.19 -12.80 1.25
C ILE A 8 5.06 -11.69 0.61
N PRO A 9 5.34 -11.68 -0.71
CA PRO A 9 6.12 -10.61 -1.33
C PRO A 9 5.49 -9.22 -1.11
N LEU A 10 4.18 -9.08 -1.37
CA LEU A 10 3.44 -7.84 -1.17
C LEU A 10 3.46 -7.40 0.30
N SER A 11 3.20 -8.35 1.22
CA SER A 11 3.30 -8.07 2.67
C SER A 11 4.70 -7.60 3.13
N LYS A 12 5.77 -7.89 2.39
CA LYS A 12 7.11 -7.37 2.74
C LYS A 12 7.26 -5.91 2.38
N GLU A 13 6.72 -5.47 1.25
CA GLU A 13 6.74 -4.07 0.82
C GLU A 13 5.88 -3.21 1.75
N HIS A 14 4.74 -3.76 2.19
CA HIS A 14 3.87 -3.15 3.20
C HIS A 14 4.61 -2.73 4.48
N HIS A 15 5.68 -3.44 4.86
CA HIS A 15 6.45 -3.07 6.04
C HIS A 15 7.08 -1.68 5.90
N GLU A 16 7.75 -1.41 4.79
CA GLU A 16 8.40 -0.11 4.56
C GLU A 16 7.36 1.00 4.33
N ILE A 17 6.27 0.67 3.64
CA ILE A 17 5.13 1.58 3.44
C ILE A 17 4.52 1.99 4.79
N LEU A 18 4.33 1.04 5.72
CA LEU A 18 3.80 1.33 7.06
C LEU A 18 4.77 2.14 7.93
N VAL A 19 6.09 1.96 7.77
CA VAL A 19 7.08 2.80 8.45
C VAL A 19 6.97 4.25 7.97
N MET A 20 6.84 4.47 6.66
CA MET A 20 6.58 5.80 6.09
C MET A 20 5.24 6.37 6.60
N ALA A 21 4.16 5.58 6.55
CA ALA A 21 2.84 6.00 7.02
C ALA A 21 2.88 6.48 8.48
N GLN A 22 3.56 5.73 9.35
CA GLN A 22 3.69 6.11 10.75
C GLN A 22 4.59 7.32 10.97
N LEU A 23 5.62 7.54 10.15
CA LEU A 23 6.50 8.72 10.23
C LEU A 23 5.76 10.02 9.91
N LEU A 24 4.80 9.96 8.99
CA LEU A 24 4.05 11.10 8.48
C LEU A 24 3.00 11.64 9.46
N LYS A 25 2.52 10.81 10.39
CA LYS A 25 1.50 11.22 11.37
C LYS A 25 1.99 12.30 12.34
N VAL A 26 1.05 13.12 12.81
CA VAL A 26 1.31 14.20 13.76
C VAL A 26 1.81 13.70 15.11
N ASP A 27 1.41 12.50 15.52
CA ASP A 27 1.76 11.85 16.77
C ASP A 27 2.96 10.89 16.65
N ALA A 28 3.66 10.91 15.50
CA ALA A 28 4.82 10.08 15.27
C ALA A 28 5.92 10.35 16.32
N PRO A 29 6.42 9.31 17.02
CA PRO A 29 7.55 9.49 17.91
C PRO A 29 8.83 9.78 17.11
N ASP A 30 9.86 10.26 17.80
CA ASP A 30 11.19 10.39 17.21
C ASP A 30 11.78 9.00 16.94
N TYR A 31 11.92 8.67 15.66
CA TYR A 31 12.52 7.42 15.22
C TYR A 31 14.02 7.59 14.99
N PRO A 32 14.88 6.82 15.66
CA PRO A 32 16.32 6.83 15.37
C PRO A 32 16.56 6.47 13.90
N LYS A 33 17.38 7.29 13.21
CA LYS A 33 17.73 7.17 11.77
C LYS A 33 16.66 7.63 10.76
N LEU A 34 15.52 8.15 11.21
CA LEU A 34 14.55 8.82 10.33
C LEU A 34 14.56 10.33 10.56
N PRO A 35 14.16 11.12 9.54
CA PRO A 35 14.07 12.57 9.68
C PRO A 35 12.96 12.98 10.66
N ASN A 36 13.21 14.05 11.42
CA ASN A 36 12.25 14.58 12.38
C ASN A 36 11.65 15.93 11.97
N ASP A 37 12.28 16.65 11.04
CA ASP A 37 11.76 17.89 10.46
C ASP A 37 10.81 17.61 9.28
N ILE A 38 9.90 18.56 9.02
CA ILE A 38 8.88 18.44 7.96
C ILE A 38 9.50 18.15 6.59
N LEU A 39 10.54 18.90 6.20
CA LEU A 39 11.14 18.77 4.89
C LEU A 39 11.84 17.42 4.72
N GLY A 40 12.54 16.96 5.76
CA GLY A 40 13.17 15.64 5.80
C GLY A 40 12.14 14.52 5.67
N LYS A 41 11.03 14.58 6.43
CA LYS A 41 9.93 13.60 6.36
C LYS A 41 9.30 13.55 4.96
N ILE A 42 9.05 14.70 4.34
CA ILE A 42 8.52 14.77 2.96
C ILE A 42 9.49 14.12 1.97
N LYS A 43 10.78 14.43 2.04
CA LYS A 43 11.79 13.82 1.14
C LYS A 43 11.86 12.31 1.31
N TYR A 44 11.83 11.83 2.55
CA TYR A 44 11.80 10.39 2.84
C TYR A 44 10.53 9.75 2.26
N ALA A 45 9.36 10.34 2.49
CA ALA A 45 8.09 9.83 1.99
C ALA A 45 8.05 9.81 0.45
N VAL A 46 8.50 10.87 -0.24
CA VAL A 46 8.58 10.90 -1.70
C VAL A 46 9.55 9.83 -2.23
N SER A 47 10.65 9.56 -1.52
CA SER A 47 11.56 8.47 -1.87
C SER A 47 10.87 7.11 -1.80
N VAL A 48 10.25 6.79 -0.66
CA VAL A 48 9.53 5.52 -0.46
C VAL A 48 8.35 5.40 -1.43
N TYR A 49 7.66 6.51 -1.70
CA TYR A 49 6.60 6.58 -2.69
C TYR A 49 7.08 6.13 -4.07
N THR A 50 8.14 6.77 -4.55
CA THR A 50 8.63 6.54 -5.91
C THR A 50 9.26 5.16 -6.07
N SER A 51 9.95 4.65 -5.05
CA SER A 51 10.70 3.39 -5.15
C SER A 51 9.93 2.15 -4.74
N ILE A 52 8.84 2.29 -3.97
CA ILE A 52 8.12 1.15 -3.37
C ILE A 52 6.62 1.29 -3.57
N LEU A 53 5.97 2.33 -3.00
CA LEU A 53 4.51 2.39 -2.97
C LEU A 53 3.90 2.54 -4.37
N LYS A 54 4.45 3.40 -5.23
CA LYS A 54 3.91 3.61 -6.57
C LYS A 54 4.05 2.36 -7.46
N PRO A 55 5.23 1.70 -7.55
CA PRO A 55 5.31 0.42 -8.24
C PRO A 55 4.39 -0.66 -7.67
N HIS A 56 4.22 -0.68 -6.34
CA HIS A 56 3.31 -1.62 -5.67
C HIS A 56 1.86 -1.41 -6.13
N ILE A 57 1.36 -0.17 -6.06
CA ILE A 57 0.03 0.22 -6.55
C ILE A 57 -0.14 -0.16 -8.03
N ASP A 58 0.88 0.12 -8.86
CA ASP A 58 0.83 -0.20 -10.30
C ASP A 58 0.72 -1.71 -10.52
N PHE A 59 1.46 -2.52 -9.78
CA PHE A 59 1.31 -3.97 -9.84
C PHE A 59 -0.06 -4.45 -9.38
N GLU A 60 -0.60 -3.86 -8.32
CA GLU A 60 -1.92 -4.23 -7.85
C GLU A 60 -2.99 -3.95 -8.89
N GLU A 61 -2.98 -2.77 -9.50
CA GLU A 61 -3.97 -2.37 -10.50
C GLU A 61 -3.80 -3.08 -11.85
N GLU A 62 -2.56 -3.27 -12.30
CA GLU A 62 -2.28 -3.83 -13.64
C GLU A 62 -2.26 -5.36 -13.66
N GLU A 63 -1.94 -6.00 -12.54
CA GLU A 63 -1.72 -7.46 -12.48
C GLU A 63 -2.59 -8.15 -11.43
N LEU A 64 -2.57 -7.73 -10.16
CA LEU A 64 -3.24 -8.45 -9.09
C LEU A 64 -4.77 -8.35 -9.18
N PHE A 65 -5.32 -7.15 -9.24
CA PHE A 65 -6.77 -6.90 -9.28
C PHE A 65 -7.42 -7.56 -10.51
N PRO A 66 -6.85 -7.48 -11.73
CA PRO A 66 -7.37 -8.23 -12.88
C PRO A 66 -7.38 -9.76 -12.68
N LEU A 67 -6.40 -10.32 -11.95
CA LEU A 67 -6.34 -11.76 -11.70
C LEU A 67 -7.42 -12.23 -10.71
N ILE A 68 -7.76 -11.41 -9.72
CA ILE A 68 -8.67 -11.79 -8.63
C ILE A 68 -10.10 -11.26 -8.81
N SER A 69 -10.35 -10.41 -9.82
CA SER A 69 -11.70 -9.94 -10.11
C SER A 69 -12.62 -11.09 -10.53
N GLY A 70 -13.87 -11.06 -10.04
CA GLY A 70 -14.86 -12.09 -10.26
C GLY A 70 -14.66 -13.37 -9.44
N VAL A 71 -13.65 -13.42 -8.56
CA VAL A 71 -13.45 -14.54 -7.62
C VAL A 71 -14.55 -14.57 -6.56
N SER A 72 -14.96 -13.39 -6.08
CA SER A 72 -16.10 -13.21 -5.18
C SER A 72 -16.57 -11.76 -5.20
N GLU A 73 -17.86 -11.52 -4.94
CA GLU A 73 -18.43 -10.17 -4.90
C GLU A 73 -17.75 -9.28 -3.84
N GLU A 74 -17.34 -9.85 -2.70
CA GLU A 74 -16.64 -9.13 -1.64
C GLU A 74 -15.24 -8.65 -2.07
N ILE A 75 -14.53 -9.44 -2.89
CA ILE A 75 -13.24 -9.04 -3.48
C ILE A 75 -13.45 -7.91 -4.47
N ASP A 76 -14.46 -8.02 -5.36
CA ASP A 76 -14.73 -6.97 -6.35
C ASP A 76 -15.08 -5.63 -5.67
N GLN A 77 -15.86 -5.66 -4.60
CA GLN A 77 -16.16 -4.45 -3.81
C GLN A 77 -14.90 -3.85 -3.16
N LEU A 78 -14.00 -4.68 -2.63
CA LEU A 78 -12.74 -4.22 -2.06
C LEU A 78 -11.82 -3.59 -3.10
N ILE A 79 -11.72 -4.16 -4.31
CA ILE A 79 -10.92 -3.59 -5.39
C ILE A 79 -11.34 -2.15 -5.67
N TYR A 80 -12.64 -1.86 -5.78
CA TYR A 80 -13.11 -0.49 -6.01
C TYR A 80 -12.70 0.47 -4.89
N MET A 81 -12.82 0.05 -3.62
CA MET A 81 -12.42 0.90 -2.49
C MET A 81 -10.90 1.14 -2.47
N LEU A 82 -10.10 0.13 -2.80
CA LEU A 82 -8.64 0.26 -2.83
C LEU A 82 -8.16 1.15 -3.98
N GLN A 83 -8.81 1.09 -5.15
CA GLN A 83 -8.52 2.00 -6.27
C GLN A 83 -8.87 3.46 -5.95
N ASP A 84 -9.95 3.70 -5.21
CA ASP A 84 -10.28 5.03 -4.72
C ASP A 84 -9.22 5.52 -3.72
N ASP A 85 -8.76 4.66 -2.81
CA ASP A 85 -7.65 4.97 -1.90
C ASP A 85 -6.36 5.30 -2.67
N HIS A 86 -5.99 4.52 -3.70
CA HIS A 86 -4.82 4.79 -4.54
C HIS A 86 -4.86 6.17 -5.18
N THR A 87 -6.03 6.55 -5.71
CA THR A 87 -6.26 7.85 -6.32
C THR A 87 -6.05 8.98 -5.31
N GLU A 88 -6.56 8.83 -4.08
CA GLU A 88 -6.39 9.85 -3.05
C GLU A 88 -4.96 9.91 -2.49
N ILE A 89 -4.28 8.77 -2.38
CA ILE A 89 -2.86 8.69 -2.01
C ILE A 89 -2.01 9.50 -3.02
N GLU A 90 -2.17 9.27 -4.32
CA GLU A 90 -1.46 10.01 -5.37
C GLU A 90 -1.78 11.52 -5.27
N ASN A 91 -3.05 11.89 -5.12
CA ASN A 91 -3.45 13.29 -4.95
C ASN A 91 -2.75 13.97 -3.75
N LEU A 92 -2.68 13.30 -2.61
CA LEU A 92 -2.02 13.83 -1.42
C LEU A 92 -0.50 13.95 -1.60
N PHE A 93 0.13 13.01 -2.31
CA PHE A 93 1.56 13.10 -2.68
C PHE A 93 1.88 14.26 -3.62
N GLN A 94 0.94 14.67 -4.48
CA GLN A 94 1.09 15.87 -5.30
C GLN A 94 0.97 17.15 -4.47
N LYS A 95 0.01 17.21 -3.54
CA LYS A 95 -0.25 18.39 -2.69
C LYS A 95 0.85 18.66 -1.67
N ILE A 96 1.36 17.61 -1.01
CA ILE A 96 2.34 17.73 0.08
C ILE A 96 3.65 18.42 -0.35
N GLN A 97 4.00 18.36 -1.63
CA GLN A 97 5.23 18.94 -2.19
C GLN A 97 5.14 20.46 -2.47
N GLY A 98 3.95 21.06 -2.43
CA GLY A 98 3.75 22.45 -2.88
C GLY A 98 2.82 23.33 -2.04
N GLU A 99 2.13 22.80 -1.03
CA GLU A 99 1.14 23.56 -0.25
C GLU A 99 1.64 24.06 1.11
N ALA A 100 0.99 25.10 1.66
CA ALA A 100 1.34 25.70 2.95
C ALA A 100 0.96 24.85 4.18
N ASN A 101 0.05 23.86 4.03
CA ASN A 101 -0.49 23.03 5.10
C ASN A 101 0.14 21.62 5.17
N GLN A 102 1.46 21.55 4.97
CA GLN A 102 2.18 20.27 4.84
C GLN A 102 1.96 19.32 6.02
N ALA A 103 1.98 19.82 7.27
CA ALA A 103 1.81 18.97 8.45
C ALA A 103 0.45 18.26 8.51
N TRP A 104 -0.62 18.93 8.10
CA TRP A 104 -1.95 18.33 8.04
C TRP A 104 -2.06 17.33 6.89
N LEU A 105 -1.55 17.68 5.70
CA LEU A 105 -1.52 16.78 4.54
C LEU A 105 -0.71 15.51 4.83
N MET A 106 0.41 15.64 5.53
CA MET A 106 1.22 14.51 6.00
C MET A 106 0.41 13.58 6.90
N ASP A 107 -0.30 14.14 7.87
CA ASP A 107 -1.07 13.35 8.84
C ASP A 107 -2.22 12.58 8.17
N GLU A 108 -2.95 13.24 7.27
CA GLU A 108 -4.00 12.59 6.47
C GLU A 108 -3.42 11.48 5.57
N LEU A 109 -2.32 11.75 4.88
CA LEU A 109 -1.64 10.76 4.04
C LEU A 109 -1.16 9.55 4.85
N GLY A 110 -0.54 9.78 6.01
CA GLY A 110 -0.06 8.72 6.89
C GLY A 110 -1.18 7.84 7.45
N LYS A 111 -2.34 8.42 7.75
CA LYS A 111 -3.53 7.66 8.18
C LYS A 111 -4.14 6.87 7.04
N LEU A 112 -4.29 7.49 5.87
CA LEU A 112 -4.85 6.84 4.68
C LEU A 112 -4.03 5.62 4.27
N ILE A 113 -2.70 5.77 4.14
CA ILE A 113 -1.81 4.66 3.77
C ILE A 113 -1.85 3.54 4.81
N GLU A 114 -1.89 3.86 6.10
CA GLU A 114 -2.01 2.82 7.12
C GLU A 114 -3.34 2.05 6.99
N GLN A 115 -4.46 2.78 6.83
CA GLN A 115 -5.78 2.17 6.68
C GLN A 115 -5.80 1.25 5.46
N HIS A 116 -5.35 1.77 4.32
CA HIS A 116 -5.27 1.08 3.04
C HIS A 116 -4.48 -0.24 3.15
N VAL A 117 -3.23 -0.18 3.61
CA VAL A 117 -2.37 -1.38 3.77
C VAL A 117 -2.99 -2.37 4.77
N ARG A 118 -3.66 -1.89 5.83
CA ARG A 118 -4.34 -2.79 6.78
C ARG A 118 -5.53 -3.48 6.15
N GLN A 119 -6.27 -2.83 5.26
CA GLN A 119 -7.40 -3.40 4.54
C GLN A 119 -6.92 -4.49 3.58
N GLU A 120 -5.82 -4.27 2.86
CA GLU A 120 -5.22 -5.28 2.00
C GLU A 120 -4.77 -6.52 2.79
N GLU A 121 -3.99 -6.29 3.85
CA GLU A 121 -3.46 -7.36 4.67
C GLU A 121 -4.56 -8.18 5.34
N ARG A 122 -5.57 -7.52 5.92
CA ARG A 122 -6.53 -8.16 6.82
C ARG A 122 -7.82 -8.57 6.14
N GLU A 123 -8.16 -7.98 5.00
CA GLU A 123 -9.42 -8.24 4.32
C GLU A 123 -9.18 -8.83 2.94
N LEU A 124 -8.54 -8.09 2.03
CA LEU A 124 -8.35 -8.55 0.65
C LEU A 124 -7.57 -9.86 0.60
N PHE A 125 -6.41 -9.92 1.24
CA PHE A 125 -5.58 -11.11 1.20
C PHE A 125 -6.19 -12.29 1.97
N GLU A 126 -7.01 -12.05 3.00
CA GLU A 126 -7.75 -13.12 3.67
C GLU A 126 -8.85 -13.69 2.76
N LEU A 127 -9.54 -12.83 2.00
CA LEU A 127 -10.55 -13.25 1.03
C LEU A 127 -9.94 -13.98 -0.15
N ILE A 128 -8.81 -13.50 -0.71
CA ILE A 128 -8.07 -14.23 -1.75
C ILE A 128 -7.75 -15.65 -1.25
N GLN A 129 -7.18 -15.78 -0.04
CA GLN A 129 -6.84 -17.09 0.51
C GLN A 129 -8.04 -18.00 0.78
N LYS A 130 -9.22 -17.42 1.03
CA LYS A 130 -10.45 -18.15 1.28
C LYS A 130 -11.15 -18.61 0.00
N HIS A 131 -11.05 -17.82 -1.08
CA HIS A 131 -11.85 -17.99 -2.29
C HIS A 131 -11.05 -18.41 -3.53
N ALA A 132 -9.75 -18.11 -3.61
CA ALA A 132 -8.91 -18.51 -4.73
C ALA A 132 -8.59 -20.00 -4.70
N ASP A 133 -8.66 -20.64 -5.87
CA ASP A 133 -8.20 -22.00 -6.05
C ASP A 133 -6.67 -22.07 -6.24
N GLU A 134 -6.10 -23.27 -6.13
CA GLU A 134 -4.67 -23.50 -6.29
C GLU A 134 -4.12 -22.99 -7.64
N PRO A 135 -4.79 -23.20 -8.79
CA PRO A 135 -4.37 -22.58 -10.05
C PRO A 135 -4.27 -21.06 -10.01
N LEU A 136 -5.22 -20.36 -9.37
CA LEU A 136 -5.16 -18.90 -9.24
C LEU A 136 -4.05 -18.47 -8.28
N LEU A 137 -3.92 -19.11 -7.11
CA LEU A 137 -2.83 -18.83 -6.17
C LEU A 137 -1.45 -19.03 -6.82
N HIS A 138 -1.32 -20.02 -7.70
CA HIS A 138 -0.10 -20.22 -8.48
C HIS A 138 0.16 -19.08 -9.47
N LYS A 139 -0.87 -18.58 -10.17
CA LYS A 139 -0.74 -17.41 -11.05
C LYS A 139 -0.29 -16.17 -10.27
N ILE A 140 -0.90 -15.91 -9.11
CA ILE A 140 -0.51 -14.80 -8.21
C ILE A 140 0.96 -14.96 -7.79
N ALA A 141 1.40 -16.17 -7.43
CA ALA A 141 2.79 -16.43 -7.05
C ALA A 141 3.78 -16.15 -8.21
N LEU A 142 3.40 -16.48 -9.45
CA LEU A 142 4.22 -16.20 -10.63
C LEU A 142 4.32 -14.69 -10.90
N SER A 143 3.19 -13.96 -10.86
CA SER A 143 3.17 -12.51 -11.06
C SER A 143 3.97 -11.77 -9.99
N THR A 144 3.79 -12.10 -8.71
CA THR A 144 4.53 -11.48 -7.59
C THR A 144 6.03 -11.81 -7.60
N THR A 145 6.44 -12.94 -8.18
CA THR A 145 7.87 -13.27 -8.33
C THR A 145 8.51 -12.47 -9.46
N ALA A 146 7.79 -12.22 -10.55
CA ALA A 146 8.26 -11.44 -11.70
C ALA A 146 8.36 -9.94 -11.40
N PHE A 147 7.58 -9.46 -10.43
CA PHE A 147 7.50 -8.05 -10.03
C PHE A 147 8.71 -7.51 -9.26
N LYS A 148 9.57 -8.37 -8.69
CA LYS A 148 10.68 -7.91 -7.82
C LYS A 148 11.66 -6.97 -8.54
N HIS A 149 11.79 -5.76 -8.01
CA HIS A 149 12.84 -4.78 -8.34
C HIS A 149 14.25 -5.25 -7.93
#